data_AF-A0A266ZY84-F1
#
_entry.id   AF-A0A266ZY84-F1
#
_cell.length_a   1.000
_cell.length_b   1.000
_cell.length_c   1.000
_cell.angle_alpha   90.00
_cell.angle_beta   90.00
_cell.angle_gamma   90.00
#
_symmetry.space_group_name_H-M   'P 1'
#
loop_
_entity.id
_entity.type
_entity.pdbx_description
1 polymer ?
#
loop_
_entity_poly.entity_id
_entity_poly.type
_entity_poly.pdbx_seq_one_letter_code
_entity_poly.pdbx_strand_id
1 'polypeptide(L)'
;MEAPLKQHQSGAWALLLCAWLLALVSTIAVLFVGEVMGQLPCVLCWFQRAFMFPLVLVLGVACFLSDAGVWRYALPLAVVGWLIALYHNLLYFGLIPESIKPCGAA
;
A
#
# COMPACT_ATOMS: atom_id res chain seq x y z
N MET A 1 -35.95 6.77 -25.56
CA MET A 1 -36.17 6.69 -24.11
C MET A 1 -34.86 6.26 -23.48
N GLU A 2 -33.93 7.21 -23.48
CA GLU A 2 -32.56 7.07 -23.00
C GLU A 2 -32.62 7.30 -21.49
N ALA A 3 -32.38 6.25 -20.71
CA ALA A 3 -32.43 6.32 -19.26
C ALA A 3 -31.16 7.04 -18.74
N PRO A 4 -31.28 8.18 -18.04
CA PRO A 4 -30.14 8.81 -17.36
C PRO A 4 -29.96 8.14 -15.99
N LEU A 5 -28.93 7.29 -15.80
CA LEU A 5 -28.83 6.52 -14.55
C LEU A 5 -27.38 6.30 -14.05
N LYS A 6 -26.82 7.35 -13.40
CA LYS A 6 -25.75 7.37 -12.35
C LYS A 6 -24.36 7.89 -12.74
N GLN A 7 -24.23 9.22 -12.74
CA GLN A 7 -22.94 9.94 -12.61
C GLN A 7 -22.29 9.74 -11.20
N HIS A 8 -23.04 9.30 -10.18
CA HIS A 8 -22.56 9.19 -8.79
C HIS A 8 -21.77 7.88 -8.50
N GLN A 9 -21.79 6.88 -9.39
CA GLN A 9 -21.06 5.61 -9.18
C GLN A 9 -19.72 5.54 -9.93
N SER A 10 -19.55 6.30 -11.02
CA SER A 10 -18.35 6.29 -11.86
C SER A 10 -17.11 6.81 -11.13
N GLY A 11 -17.25 7.85 -10.31
CA GLY A 11 -16.14 8.46 -9.58
C GLY A 11 -15.56 7.52 -8.51
N ALA A 12 -16.42 6.93 -7.67
CA ALA A 12 -15.99 6.01 -6.63
C ALA A 12 -15.32 4.76 -7.20
N TRP A 13 -15.87 4.19 -8.28
CA TRP A 13 -15.27 3.05 -8.98
C TRP A 13 -13.91 3.42 -9.59
N ALA A 14 -13.80 4.57 -10.25
CA ALA A 14 -12.52 5.05 -10.79
C ALA A 14 -11.46 5.26 -9.69
N LEU A 15 -11.85 5.80 -8.53
CA LEU A 15 -10.96 5.96 -7.38
C LEU A 15 -10.49 4.60 -6.82
N LEU A 16 -11.39 3.61 -6.72
CA LEU A 16 -11.04 2.25 -6.31
C LEU A 16 -10.09 1.58 -7.30
N LEU A 17 -10.33 1.76 -8.62
CA LEU A 17 -9.46 1.25 -9.67
C LEU A 17 -8.06 1.90 -9.59
N CYS A 18 -7.98 3.22 -9.43
CA CYS A 18 -6.72 3.92 -9.24
C CYS A 18 -5.97 3.43 -7.99
N ALA A 19 -6.67 3.28 -6.86
CA ALA A 19 -6.08 2.78 -5.62
C ALA A 19 -5.54 1.35 -5.78
N TRP A 20 -6.28 0.49 -6.48
CA TRP A 20 -5.85 -0.87 -6.79
C TRP A 20 -4.62 -0.90 -7.70
N LEU A 21 -4.61 -0.09 -8.78
CA LEU A 21 -3.46 0.02 -9.68
C LEU A 21 -2.21 0.52 -8.96
N LEU A 22 -2.34 1.55 -8.10
CA LEU A 22 -1.25 2.04 -7.28
C LEU A 22 -0.68 0.94 -6.37
N ALA A 23 -1.55 0.18 -5.69
CA ALA A 23 -1.13 -0.91 -4.82
C ALA A 23 -0.43 -2.04 -5.61
N LEU A 24 -0.93 -2.37 -6.80
CA LEU A 24 -0.38 -3.40 -7.67
C LEU A 24 1.00 -2.99 -8.23
N VAL A 25 1.12 -1.78 -8.78
CA VAL A 25 2.39 -1.24 -9.29
C VAL A 25 3.43 -1.17 -8.18
N SER A 26 3.06 -0.70 -6.99
CA SER A 26 3.96 -0.65 -5.85
C SER A 26 4.42 -2.05 -5.41
N THR A 27 3.53 -3.04 -5.44
CA THR A 27 3.87 -4.44 -5.10
C THR A 27 4.89 -5.02 -6.09
N ILE A 28 4.67 -4.80 -7.38
CA ILE A 28 5.60 -5.23 -8.44
C ILE A 28 6.94 -4.53 -8.28
N ALA A 29 6.96 -3.21 -8.03
CA ALA A 29 8.19 -2.46 -7.86
C ALA A 29 9.05 -3.01 -6.70
N VAL A 30 8.43 -3.33 -5.56
CA VAL A 30 9.14 -3.89 -4.40
C VAL A 30 9.64 -5.31 -4.67
N LEU A 31 8.85 -6.14 -5.37
CA LEU A 31 9.28 -7.48 -5.78
C LEU A 31 10.45 -7.42 -6.78
N PHE A 32 10.40 -6.49 -7.73
CA PHE A 32 11.47 -6.29 -8.70
C PHE A 32 12.79 -5.90 -8.04
N VAL A 33 12.76 -4.98 -7.06
CA VAL A 33 13.98 -4.59 -6.31
C VAL A 33 14.54 -5.76 -5.49
N GLY A 34 13.69 -6.61 -4.91
CA GLY A 34 14.15 -7.78 -4.15
C GLY A 34 14.72 -8.88 -5.04
N GLU A 35 13.93 -9.34 -6.02
CA GLU A 35 14.25 -10.53 -6.82
C GLU A 35 15.20 -10.23 -7.97
N VAL A 36 15.06 -9.08 -8.63
CA VAL A 36 15.82 -8.74 -9.84
C VAL A 36 17.09 -7.95 -9.51
N MET A 37 17.01 -6.97 -8.59
CA MET A 37 18.20 -6.23 -8.15
C MET A 37 18.96 -6.92 -7.01
N GLY A 38 18.42 -8.00 -6.43
CA GLY A 38 19.10 -8.78 -5.38
C GLY A 38 19.36 -8.00 -4.09
N GLN A 39 18.61 -6.92 -3.83
CA GLN A 39 18.78 -6.11 -2.62
C GLN A 39 18.06 -6.77 -1.45
N LEU A 40 18.80 -7.17 -0.41
CA LEU A 40 18.18 -7.70 0.81
C LEU A 40 17.34 -6.61 1.48
N PRO A 41 16.04 -6.86 1.72
CA PRO A 41 15.16 -5.87 2.32
C PRO A 41 15.50 -5.69 3.80
N CYS A 42 15.44 -4.44 4.26
CA CYS A 42 15.55 -4.13 5.67
C CYS A 42 14.34 -4.68 6.46
N VAL A 43 14.49 -4.90 7.77
CA VAL A 43 13.39 -5.39 8.64
C VAL A 43 12.16 -4.46 8.58
N LEU A 44 12.36 -3.14 8.52
CA LEU A 44 11.30 -2.15 8.34
C LEU A 44 10.57 -2.31 6.99
N CYS A 45 11.34 -2.56 5.93
CA CYS A 45 10.86 -2.77 4.56
C CYS A 45 10.01 -4.04 4.48
N TRP A 46 10.37 -5.06 5.26
CA TRP A 46 9.59 -6.29 5.40
C TRP A 46 8.23 -6.03 6.06
N PHE A 47 8.19 -5.23 7.13
CA PHE A 47 6.92 -4.82 7.75
C PHE A 47 6.05 -4.02 6.76
N GLN A 48 6.64 -3.13 5.97
CA GLN A 48 5.90 -2.38 4.95
C GLN A 48 5.26 -3.32 3.91
N ARG A 49 5.97 -4.36 3.45
CA ARG A 49 5.43 -5.40 2.55
C ARG A 49 4.28 -6.19 3.16
N ALA A 50 4.39 -6.56 4.44
CA ALA A 50 3.36 -7.35 5.14
C ALA A 50 2.00 -6.63 5.17
N PHE A 51 1.97 -5.30 5.28
CA PHE A 51 0.73 -4.53 5.25
C PHE A 51 0.25 -4.18 3.82
N MET A 52 1.17 -4.07 2.86
CA MET A 52 0.81 -3.65 1.50
C MET A 52 0.23 -4.77 0.63
N PHE A 53 0.74 -6.00 0.76
CA PHE A 53 0.27 -7.13 -0.07
C PHE A 53 -1.20 -7.49 0.16
N PRO A 54 -1.72 -7.55 1.40
CA PRO A 54 -3.15 -7.78 1.64
C PRO A 54 -4.02 -6.66 1.06
N LEU A 55 -3.52 -5.42 1.02
CA LEU A 55 -4.24 -4.26 0.50
C LEU A 55 -4.57 -4.41 -0.99
N VAL A 56 -3.65 -4.97 -1.80
CA VAL A 56 -3.90 -5.26 -3.23
C VAL A 56 -5.08 -6.20 -3.41
N LEU A 57 -5.16 -7.25 -2.60
CA LEU A 57 -6.25 -8.23 -2.67
C LEU A 57 -7.57 -7.60 -2.24
N VAL A 58 -7.58 -6.88 -1.11
CA VAL A 58 -8.79 -6.23 -0.57
C VAL A 58 -9.34 -5.17 -1.53
N LEU A 59 -8.48 -4.30 -2.07
CA LEU A 59 -8.89 -3.28 -3.04
C LEU A 59 -9.30 -3.89 -4.38
N GLY A 60 -8.67 -4.99 -4.80
CA GLY A 60 -9.02 -5.69 -6.05
C GLY A 60 -10.40 -6.32 -5.98
N VAL A 61 -10.70 -7.02 -4.89
CA VAL A 61 -12.04 -7.58 -4.64
C VAL A 61 -13.08 -6.48 -4.56
N ALA A 62 -12.81 -5.39 -3.85
CA ALA A 62 -13.76 -4.28 -3.75
C ALA A 62 -13.97 -3.54 -5.08
N CYS A 63 -12.94 -3.42 -5.92
CA CYS A 63 -13.06 -2.90 -7.27
C CYS A 63 -13.94 -3.79 -8.15
N PHE A 64 -13.82 -5.12 -8.02
CA PHE A 64 -14.64 -6.09 -8.74
C PHE A 64 -16.11 -6.05 -8.28
N LEU A 65 -16.35 -5.91 -6.97
CA LEU A 65 -17.70 -5.82 -6.39
C LEU A 65 -18.30 -4.40 -6.48
N SER A 66 -17.53 -3.40 -6.93
CA SER A 66 -17.90 -1.97 -6.88
C SER A 66 -18.37 -1.51 -5.49
N ASP A 67 -17.80 -2.09 -4.44
CA ASP A 67 -18.18 -1.82 -3.05
C ASP A 67 -17.37 -0.66 -2.47
N ALA A 68 -18.00 0.51 -2.37
CA ALA A 68 -17.41 1.71 -1.78
C ALA A 68 -17.24 1.60 -0.25
N GLY A 69 -17.82 0.58 0.41
CA GLY A 69 -17.68 0.33 1.85
C GLY A 69 -16.29 -0.16 2.27
N VAL A 70 -15.46 -0.63 1.32
CA VAL A 70 -14.12 -1.18 1.60
C VAL A 70 -13.18 -0.19 2.29
N TRP A 71 -13.39 1.11 2.09
CA TRP A 71 -12.56 2.17 2.67
C TRP A 71 -12.41 2.04 4.19
N ARG A 72 -13.44 1.53 4.89
CA ARG A 72 -13.39 1.33 6.36
C ARG A 72 -12.32 0.35 6.81
N TYR A 73 -11.96 -0.61 5.96
CA TYR A 73 -10.95 -1.62 6.26
C TYR A 73 -9.63 -1.34 5.54
N ALA A 74 -9.69 -0.82 4.31
CA ALA A 74 -8.51 -0.47 3.53
C ALA A 74 -7.78 0.75 4.10
N LEU A 75 -8.50 1.78 4.57
CA LEU A 75 -7.90 2.99 5.12
C LEU A 75 -6.99 2.73 6.34
N PRO A 76 -7.44 2.07 7.42
CA PRO A 76 -6.57 1.84 8.58
C PRO A 76 -5.33 1.04 8.21
N LEU A 77 -5.46 0.05 7.31
CA LEU A 77 -4.33 -0.75 6.84
C LEU A 77 -3.33 0.11 6.04
N ALA A 78 -3.84 0.96 5.13
CA ALA A 78 -3.02 1.88 4.35
C ALA A 78 -2.33 2.93 5.24
N VAL A 79 -3.01 3.46 6.27
CA VAL A 79 -2.44 4.43 7.22
C VAL A 79 -1.28 3.81 8.00
N VAL A 80 -1.43 2.57 8.49
CA VAL A 80 -0.35 1.87 9.19
C VAL A 80 0.87 1.69 8.28
N GLY A 81 0.67 1.21 7.05
CA GLY A 81 1.75 1.08 6.08
C GLY A 81 2.43 2.43 5.75
N TRP A 82 1.65 3.50 5.64
CA TRP A 82 2.14 4.85 5.40
C TRP A 82 2.96 5.40 6.58
N LEU A 83 2.52 5.18 7.83
CA LEU A 83 3.28 5.59 9.02
C LEU A 83 4.64 4.88 9.10
N ILE A 84 4.69 3.58 8.77
CA ILE A 84 5.94 2.82 8.71
C ILE A 84 6.86 3.38 7.61
N ALA A 85 6.31 3.70 6.43
CA ALA A 85 7.05 4.30 5.33
C ALA A 85 7.60 5.69 5.69
N LEU A 86 6.80 6.52 6.36
CA LEU A 86 7.19 7.84 6.84
C LEU A 86 8.34 7.72 7.85
N TYR A 87 8.23 6.80 8.81
CA TYR A 87 9.31 6.53 9.77
C TYR A 87 10.60 6.08 9.09
N HIS A 88 10.50 5.20 8.08
CA HIS A 88 11.65 4.77 7.28
C HIS A 88 12.30 5.93 6.52
N ASN A 89 11.48 6.78 5.89
CA ASN A 89 11.95 7.96 5.17
C ASN A 89 12.65 8.95 6.10
N LEU A 90 12.12 9.13 7.31
CA LEU A 90 12.66 10.05 8.31
C LEU A 90 14.01 9.56 8.88
N LEU A 91 14.17 8.24 9.02
CA LEU A 91 15.47 7.61 9.29
C LEU A 91 16.45 7.77 8.14
N TYR A 92 16.00 7.53 6.89
CA TYR A 92 16.85 7.64 5.70
C TYR A 92 17.41 9.05 5.50
N PHE A 93 16.61 10.08 5.77
CA PHE A 93 17.03 11.48 5.70
C PHE A 93 17.84 11.96 6.92
N GLY A 94 18.09 11.10 7.92
CA GLY A 94 18.91 11.46 9.09
C GLY A 94 18.25 12.45 10.06
N LEU A 95 16.94 12.62 9.99
CA LEU A 95 16.17 13.50 10.88
C LEU A 95 15.96 12.88 12.28
N ILE A 96 16.14 11.56 12.40
CA ILE A 96 16.08 10.81 13.67
C ILE A 96 17.38 10.02 13.85
N PRO A 97 18.08 10.14 15.00
CA PRO A 97 19.24 9.30 15.28
C PRO A 97 18.82 7.84 15.48
N GLU A 98 19.57 6.88 14.88
CA GLU A 98 19.43 5.42 15.07
C GLU A 98 19.79 4.95 16.51
N SER A 99 19.38 5.70 17.54
CA SER A 99 19.75 5.46 18.93
C SER A 99 18.80 4.45 19.60
N ILE A 100 18.91 3.18 19.19
CA ILE A 100 18.77 1.93 19.97
C ILE A 100 18.54 0.76 18.97
N LYS A 101 19.60 0.00 18.68
CA LYS A 101 19.51 -1.37 18.14
C LYS A 101 20.16 -2.37 19.11
N PRO A 102 19.34 -3.05 19.92
CA PRO A 102 19.51 -4.50 20.15
C PRO A 102 18.14 -5.21 20.03
N CYS A 103 17.96 -6.41 19.45
CA CYS A 103 18.88 -7.51 19.10
C CYS A 103 18.58 -7.99 17.66
N GLY A 104 19.62 -8.42 16.94
CA GLY A 104 19.50 -9.05 15.61
C GLY A 104 20.15 -8.23 14.50
N ALA A 105 21.48 -8.06 14.58
CA ALA A 105 22.27 -7.71 13.41
C ALA A 105 21.99 -8.73 12.29
N ALA A 106 21.71 -8.24 11.08
CA ALA A 106 21.90 -9.03 9.87
C ALA A 106 23.33 -8.77 9.37
#